data_AF-A0AAD7ZKC2-F1
#
_entry.id   AF-A0AAD7ZKC2-F1
#
_cell.length_a   1.000
_cell.length_b   1.000
_cell.length_c   1.000
_cell.angle_alpha   90.00
_cell.angle_beta   90.00
_cell.angle_gamma   90.00
#
_symmetry.space_group_name_H-M   'P 1'
#
loop_
_entity.id
_entity.type
_entity.pdbx_description
1 polymer ?
#
loop_
_entity_poly.entity_id
_entity_poly.type
_entity_poly.pdbx_seq_one_letter_code
_entity_poly.pdbx_strand_id
1 'polypeptide(L)'
;VYQFNVYAAGSEFHSFKKVMIEMGPPYDGMELASFMSCSKGYAGECGLRGGYAEVLNMEPNVKAMLFKCISAMLCPTVLGQTVMNVIMHPPTPGEPSYEQYMRMSCNEVQGAMYAFPKLEIPKKACDKAASLGQCADVFYAFQLLESTGICIVPGSGFGQQPGTYHFRTTILPQPELLKVMLDKFGEFHKKFLEEYK
;
A
#
# COMPACT_ATOMS: atom_id res chain seq x y z
N VAL A 1 2.83 -8.04 -1.69
CA VAL A 1 3.42 -7.27 -0.56
C VAL A 1 2.50 -7.03 0.65
N TYR A 2 1.17 -6.91 0.52
CA TYR A 2 0.25 -6.70 1.67
C TYR A 2 -0.44 -8.00 2.15
N GLN A 3 0.20 -9.16 1.93
CA GLN A 3 -0.42 -10.48 2.15
C GLN A 3 -0.81 -10.77 3.61
N PHE A 4 -0.14 -10.10 4.57
CA PHE A 4 -0.45 -10.23 5.99
C PHE A 4 -1.48 -9.19 6.48
N ASN A 5 -1.98 -8.33 5.60
CA ASN A 5 -2.94 -7.27 5.91
C ASN A 5 -4.31 -7.60 5.28
N VAL A 6 -4.93 -8.70 5.73
CA VAL A 6 -6.28 -9.10 5.33
C VAL A 6 -7.14 -9.17 6.59
N TYR A 7 -8.22 -8.40 6.65
CA TYR A 7 -9.03 -8.33 7.87
C TYR A 7 -10.53 -8.21 7.61
N ALA A 8 -10.98 -8.11 6.35
CA ALA A 8 -12.39 -8.19 6.02
C ALA A 8 -12.94 -9.57 6.46
N ALA A 9 -14.03 -9.57 7.23
CA ALA A 9 -14.62 -10.81 7.73
C ALA A 9 -14.93 -11.78 6.59
N GLY A 10 -14.51 -13.04 6.75
CA GLY A 10 -14.65 -14.08 5.72
C GLY A 10 -13.68 -13.96 4.53
N SER A 11 -12.71 -13.04 4.58
CA SER A 11 -11.66 -12.92 3.57
C SER A 11 -10.34 -13.50 4.08
N GLU A 12 -9.61 -14.19 3.20
CA GLU A 12 -8.25 -14.67 3.45
C GLU A 12 -7.32 -14.33 2.27
N PHE A 13 -6.01 -14.32 2.53
CA PHE A 13 -5.04 -14.15 1.45
C PHE A 13 -4.83 -15.47 0.71
N HIS A 14 -5.09 -15.47 -0.59
CA HIS A 14 -4.69 -16.55 -1.49
C HIS A 14 -3.51 -16.08 -2.35
N SER A 15 -2.40 -16.82 -2.32
CA SER A 15 -1.30 -16.53 -3.24
C SER A 15 -1.71 -16.90 -4.66
N PHE A 16 -1.35 -16.06 -5.64
CA PHE A 16 -1.54 -16.40 -7.05
C PHE A 16 -0.90 -17.74 -7.41
N LYS A 17 0.25 -18.06 -6.82
CA LYS A 17 0.89 -19.36 -6.96
C LYS A 17 -0.01 -20.51 -6.50
N LYS A 18 -0.60 -20.43 -5.30
CA LYS A 18 -1.51 -21.46 -4.78
C LYS A 18 -2.66 -21.69 -5.76
N VAL A 19 -3.35 -20.60 -6.14
CA VAL A 19 -4.51 -20.67 -7.04
C VAL A 19 -4.12 -21.21 -8.42
N MET A 20 -3.02 -20.73 -9.00
CA MET A 20 -2.53 -21.17 -10.32
C MET A 20 -2.22 -22.68 -10.34
N ILE A 21 -1.58 -23.19 -9.28
CA ILE A 21 -1.28 -24.63 -9.16
C ILE A 21 -2.56 -25.44 -8.92
N GLU A 22 -3.47 -24.96 -8.06
CA GLU A 22 -4.75 -25.62 -7.77
C GLU A 22 -5.68 -25.70 -8.99
N MET A 23 -5.62 -24.71 -9.89
CA MET A 23 -6.36 -24.73 -11.15
C MET A 23 -5.88 -25.81 -12.12
N GLY A 24 -4.63 -26.29 -12.00
CA GLY A 24 -4.04 -27.29 -12.87
C GLY A 24 -3.95 -26.86 -14.34
N PRO A 25 -3.72 -27.80 -15.28
CA PRO A 25 -3.58 -27.48 -16.70
C PRO A 25 -4.86 -26.87 -17.29
N PRO A 26 -4.74 -25.84 -18.16
CA PRO A 26 -3.51 -25.28 -18.73
C PRO A 26 -2.89 -24.13 -17.92
N TYR A 27 -3.39 -23.82 -16.72
CA TYR A 27 -3.04 -22.62 -15.96
C TYR A 27 -1.76 -22.75 -15.14
N ASP A 28 -1.47 -23.94 -14.61
CA ASP A 28 -0.28 -24.24 -13.80
C ASP A 28 1.06 -24.06 -14.54
N GLY A 29 1.02 -23.98 -15.87
CA GLY A 29 2.15 -23.67 -16.74
C GLY A 29 2.37 -22.17 -17.04
N MET A 30 1.50 -21.26 -16.56
CA MET A 30 1.64 -19.83 -16.83
C MET A 30 2.86 -19.22 -16.14
N GLU A 31 3.49 -18.24 -16.79
CA GLU A 31 4.58 -17.45 -16.20
C GLU A 31 4.06 -16.59 -15.04
N LEU A 32 4.71 -16.67 -13.88
CA LEU A 32 4.30 -15.94 -12.68
C LEU A 32 5.51 -15.34 -11.96
N ALA A 33 5.41 -14.06 -11.60
CA ALA A 33 6.33 -13.39 -10.69
C ALA A 33 5.56 -12.87 -9.45
N SER A 34 5.85 -13.43 -8.28
CA SER A 34 5.22 -13.07 -7.00
C SER A 34 6.18 -12.25 -6.14
N PHE A 35 5.71 -11.12 -5.58
CA PHE A 35 6.56 -10.18 -4.84
C PHE A 35 6.17 -10.05 -3.36
N MET A 36 7.18 -10.14 -2.48
CA MET A 36 7.09 -9.93 -1.04
C MET A 36 8.08 -8.85 -0.60
N SER A 37 7.70 -8.04 0.39
CA SER A 37 8.60 -7.05 1.01
C SER A 37 8.43 -7.02 2.51
N CYS A 38 9.54 -6.81 3.24
CA CYS A 38 9.53 -6.57 4.68
C CYS A 38 8.93 -5.21 5.06
N SER A 39 8.74 -4.31 4.09
CA SER A 39 8.34 -2.92 4.34
C SER A 39 6.89 -2.75 4.80
N LYS A 40 6.07 -3.78 4.66
CA LYS A 40 4.60 -3.72 4.82
C LYS A 40 4.15 -4.79 5.81
N GLY A 41 2.89 -4.70 6.26
CA GLY A 41 2.38 -5.61 7.28
C GLY A 41 2.92 -5.33 8.66
N TYR A 42 2.77 -6.31 9.55
CA TYR A 42 3.20 -6.21 10.94
C TYR A 42 4.71 -6.00 11.09
N ALA A 43 5.51 -6.42 10.11
CA ALA A 43 6.94 -6.18 10.10
C ALA A 43 7.25 -4.69 9.92
N GLY A 44 6.64 -4.03 8.93
CA GLY A 44 6.74 -2.58 8.77
C GLY A 44 8.15 -2.02 8.57
N GLU A 45 9.14 -2.86 8.27
CA GLU A 45 10.58 -2.54 8.27
C GLU A 45 11.02 -1.84 6.98
N CYS A 46 10.39 -0.71 6.67
CA CYS A 46 10.53 -0.03 5.38
C CYS A 46 11.94 0.53 5.13
N GLY A 47 12.68 0.88 6.18
CA GLY A 47 14.06 1.36 6.10
C GLY A 47 15.09 0.26 5.81
N LEU A 48 14.76 -1.00 6.08
CA LEU A 48 15.68 -2.13 5.88
C LEU A 48 15.73 -2.62 4.43
N ARG A 49 14.79 -2.14 3.59
CA ARG A 49 14.77 -2.37 2.13
C ARG A 49 14.87 -3.83 1.71
N GLY A 50 14.28 -4.73 2.49
CA GLY A 50 14.20 -6.17 2.21
C GLY A 50 12.98 -6.55 1.36
N GLY A 51 13.17 -7.56 0.52
CA GLY A 51 12.12 -8.16 -0.30
C GLY A 51 12.64 -9.35 -1.09
N TYR A 52 11.72 -10.11 -1.69
CA TYR A 52 12.05 -11.14 -2.68
C TYR A 52 11.02 -11.15 -3.81
N ALA A 53 11.42 -11.73 -4.93
CA ALA A 53 10.53 -12.17 -5.99
C ALA A 53 10.68 -13.68 -6.19
N GLU A 54 9.56 -14.40 -6.24
CA GLU A 54 9.51 -15.79 -6.69
C GLU A 54 9.06 -15.81 -8.15
N VAL A 55 9.84 -16.46 -9.01
CA VAL A 55 9.58 -16.54 -10.45
C VAL A 55 9.36 -18.00 -10.85
N LEU A 56 8.18 -18.30 -11.39
CA LEU A 56 7.77 -19.62 -11.86
C LEU A 56 7.54 -19.61 -13.37
N ASN A 57 7.85 -20.74 -14.01
CA ASN A 57 7.61 -21.03 -15.43
C ASN A 57 8.18 -20.03 -16.45
N MET A 58 8.99 -19.05 -16.02
CA MET A 58 9.55 -18.03 -16.89
C MET A 58 10.34 -18.65 -18.04
N GLU A 59 10.08 -18.14 -19.23
CA GLU A 59 10.74 -18.58 -20.46
C GLU A 59 12.27 -18.54 -20.28
N PRO A 60 13.00 -19.61 -20.67
CA PRO A 60 14.43 -19.74 -20.36
C PRO A 60 15.31 -18.57 -20.81
N ASN A 61 15.06 -17.99 -21.98
CA ASN A 61 15.85 -16.85 -22.48
C ASN A 61 15.53 -15.56 -21.70
N VAL A 62 14.26 -15.33 -21.34
CA VAL A 62 13.85 -14.22 -20.47
C VAL A 62 14.49 -14.38 -19.08
N LYS A 63 14.47 -15.59 -18.50
CA LYS A 63 15.11 -15.90 -17.21
C LYS A 63 16.63 -15.69 -17.26
N ALA A 64 17.28 -16.05 -18.37
CA ALA A 64 18.70 -15.79 -18.58
C ALA A 64 19.00 -14.29 -18.61
N MET A 65 18.16 -13.49 -19.29
CA MET A 65 18.29 -12.04 -19.31
C MET A 65 18.07 -11.42 -17.93
N LEU A 66 17.08 -11.91 -17.17
CA LEU A 66 16.86 -11.49 -15.78
C LEU A 66 18.09 -11.73 -14.91
N PHE A 67 18.67 -12.94 -14.95
CA PHE A 67 19.88 -13.24 -14.19
C PHE A 67 21.08 -12.42 -14.63
N LYS A 68 21.25 -12.19 -15.94
CA LYS A 68 22.29 -11.31 -16.47
C LYS A 68 22.16 -9.89 -15.92
N CYS A 69 20.94 -9.34 -15.88
CA CYS A 69 20.67 -8.02 -15.29
C CYS A 69 20.97 -8.00 -13.78
N ILE A 70 20.58 -9.05 -13.05
CA ILE A 70 20.83 -9.14 -11.60
C ILE A 70 22.33 -9.31 -11.31
N SER A 71 23.06 -10.11 -12.08
CA SER A 71 24.50 -10.32 -11.86
C SER A 71 25.35 -9.09 -12.15
N ALA A 72 24.83 -8.14 -12.93
CA ALA A 72 25.47 -6.84 -13.12
C ALA A 72 25.30 -5.92 -11.89
N MET A 73 24.41 -6.25 -10.96
CA MET A 73 24.23 -5.58 -9.67
C MET A 73 24.97 -6.35 -8.57
N LEU A 74 25.36 -5.66 -7.49
CA LEU A 74 25.80 -6.32 -6.26
C LEU A 74 24.61 -7.02 -5.56
N CYS A 75 24.91 -7.80 -4.52
CA CYS A 75 23.85 -8.45 -3.73
C CYS A 75 23.04 -7.42 -2.90
N PRO A 76 21.77 -7.74 -2.57
CA PRO A 76 20.99 -6.96 -1.61
C PRO A 76 21.67 -6.89 -0.24
N THR A 77 21.34 -5.88 0.56
CA THR A 77 21.94 -5.70 1.90
C THR A 77 21.70 -6.93 2.77
N VAL A 78 22.73 -7.34 3.53
CA VAL A 78 22.62 -8.50 4.44
C VAL A 78 21.50 -8.29 5.46
N LEU A 79 21.35 -7.07 5.99
CA LEU A 79 20.25 -6.74 6.91
C LEU A 79 18.87 -6.96 6.27
N GLY A 80 18.69 -6.50 5.03
CA GLY A 80 17.45 -6.74 4.30
C GLY A 80 17.17 -8.23 4.09
N GLN A 81 18.21 -9.02 3.79
CA GLN A 81 18.09 -10.48 3.66
C GLN A 81 17.76 -11.17 5.00
N THR A 82 18.42 -10.79 6.10
CA THR A 82 18.17 -11.33 7.44
C THR A 82 16.74 -11.08 7.90
N VAL A 83 16.24 -9.85 7.72
CA VAL A 83 14.87 -9.49 8.10
C VAL A 83 13.86 -10.31 7.30
N MET A 84 14.11 -10.49 6.00
CA MET A 84 13.26 -11.34 5.17
C MET A 84 13.24 -12.79 5.66
N ASN A 85 14.39 -13.32 6.11
CA ASN A 85 14.44 -14.64 6.72
C ASN A 85 13.59 -14.71 8.00
N VAL A 86 13.72 -13.74 8.90
CA VAL A 86 12.94 -13.67 10.15
C VAL A 86 11.44 -13.59 9.89
N ILE A 87 11.00 -12.76 8.94
CA ILE A 87 9.58 -12.60 8.62
C ILE A 87 8.98 -13.90 8.06
N MET A 88 9.74 -14.63 7.25
CA MET A 88 9.28 -15.88 6.64
C MET A 88 9.37 -17.09 7.58
N HIS A 89 10.07 -16.96 8.71
CA HIS A 89 10.24 -18.01 9.72
C HIS A 89 9.86 -17.43 11.10
N PRO A 90 8.58 -17.11 11.33
CA PRO A 90 8.13 -16.66 12.65
C PRO A 90 8.32 -17.78 13.69
N PRO A 91 8.34 -17.44 14.98
CA PRO A 91 8.40 -18.43 16.05
C PRO A 91 7.30 -19.50 15.90
N THR A 92 7.62 -20.72 16.29
CA THR A 92 6.78 -21.92 16.21
C THR A 92 6.38 -22.42 17.60
N PRO A 93 5.30 -23.21 17.74
CA PRO A 93 4.87 -23.72 19.04
C PRO A 93 6.00 -24.40 19.81
N GLY A 94 6.24 -23.96 21.05
CA GLY A 94 7.32 -24.46 21.92
C GLY A 94 8.58 -23.58 21.92
N GLU A 95 8.71 -22.61 21.03
CA GLU A 95 9.81 -21.65 21.06
C GLU A 95 9.55 -20.51 22.07
N PRO A 96 10.60 -19.93 22.69
CA PRO A 96 10.46 -19.02 23.83
C PRO A 96 9.57 -17.80 23.60
N SER A 97 9.54 -17.26 22.38
CA SER A 97 8.78 -16.05 22.02
C SER A 97 7.44 -16.35 21.34
N TYR A 98 7.09 -17.62 21.12
CA TYR A 98 5.87 -18.00 20.38
C TYR A 98 4.60 -17.44 21.02
N GLU A 99 4.41 -17.68 22.32
CA GLU A 99 3.22 -17.20 23.04
C GLU A 99 3.10 -15.68 23.03
N GLN A 100 4.22 -14.97 23.10
CA GLN A 100 4.23 -13.50 23.03
C GLN A 100 3.94 -13.02 21.61
N TYR A 101 4.50 -13.66 20.60
CA TYR A 101 4.26 -13.37 19.18
C TYR A 101 2.79 -13.57 18.82
N MET A 102 2.17 -14.66 19.28
CA MET A 102 0.74 -14.95 19.04
C MET A 102 -0.21 -13.99 19.77
N ARG A 103 0.25 -13.30 20.83
CA ARG A 103 -0.52 -12.29 21.56
C ARG A 103 -0.44 -10.89 20.95
N MET A 104 0.38 -10.69 19.91
CA MET A 104 0.44 -9.41 19.20
C MET A 104 -0.86 -9.20 18.41
N SER A 105 -1.53 -8.06 18.61
CA SER A 105 -2.73 -7.66 17.89
C SER A 105 -2.56 -6.27 17.27
N CYS A 106 -3.36 -5.97 16.25
CA CYS A 106 -3.35 -4.69 15.52
C CYS A 106 -4.79 -4.21 15.35
N ASN A 107 -5.00 -2.91 15.19
CA ASN A 107 -6.32 -2.31 15.01
C ASN A 107 -7.00 -2.81 13.71
N GLU A 108 -8.33 -2.76 13.67
CA GLU A 108 -9.12 -3.18 12.51
C GLU A 108 -8.83 -2.31 11.27
N VAL A 109 -8.46 -2.95 10.14
CA VAL A 109 -8.11 -2.32 8.86
C VAL A 109 -8.72 -3.17 7.75
N GLN A 110 -9.47 -2.67 6.77
CA GLN A 110 -10.12 -3.57 5.79
C GLN A 110 -9.13 -4.25 4.81
N GLY A 111 -7.94 -3.69 4.63
CA GLY A 111 -6.83 -4.25 3.86
C GLY A 111 -5.73 -3.21 3.61
N ALA A 112 -4.49 -3.66 3.42
CA ALA A 112 -3.32 -2.77 3.27
C ALA A 112 -3.17 -1.75 4.43
N MET A 113 -2.84 -0.48 4.12
CA MET A 113 -2.61 0.59 5.12
C MET A 113 -3.15 1.96 4.65
N TYR A 114 -4.04 1.97 3.65
CA TYR A 114 -4.50 3.19 2.98
C TYR A 114 -6.01 3.20 2.79
N ALA A 115 -6.61 4.38 2.89
CA ALA A 115 -7.93 4.66 2.33
C ALA A 115 -7.78 5.51 1.06
N PHE A 116 -8.73 5.37 0.13
CA PHE A 116 -8.76 6.14 -1.11
C PHE A 116 -10.13 6.80 -1.35
N PRO A 117 -10.53 7.80 -0.52
CA PRO A 117 -11.86 8.39 -0.60
C PRO A 117 -12.03 9.18 -1.91
N LYS A 118 -13.25 9.14 -2.45
CA LYS A 118 -13.69 10.04 -3.52
C LYS A 118 -14.05 11.40 -2.94
N LEU A 119 -13.63 12.47 -3.62
CA LEU A 119 -14.00 13.84 -3.35
C LEU A 119 -15.03 14.31 -4.38
N GLU A 120 -16.08 14.97 -3.88
CA GLU A 120 -16.94 15.79 -4.71
C GLU A 120 -16.41 17.22 -4.68
N ILE A 121 -15.70 17.61 -5.73
CA ILE A 121 -15.09 18.94 -5.83
C ILE A 121 -16.03 19.84 -6.65
N PRO A 122 -16.48 20.98 -6.09
CA PRO A 122 -17.36 21.91 -6.81
C PRO A 122 -16.74 22.42 -8.11
N LYS A 123 -17.60 22.69 -9.12
CA LYS A 123 -17.14 23.20 -10.43
C LYS A 123 -16.28 24.46 -10.30
N LYS A 124 -16.61 25.37 -9.39
CA LYS A 124 -15.85 26.60 -9.15
C LYS A 124 -14.43 26.31 -8.64
N ALA A 125 -14.25 25.29 -7.80
CA ALA A 125 -12.92 24.82 -7.39
C ALA A 125 -12.18 24.15 -8.56
N CYS A 126 -12.87 23.38 -9.41
CA CYS A 126 -12.27 22.80 -10.61
C CYS A 126 -11.81 23.88 -11.60
N ASP A 127 -12.63 24.90 -11.85
CA ASP A 127 -12.30 26.03 -12.72
C ASP A 127 -11.13 26.83 -12.14
N LYS A 128 -11.10 27.03 -10.82
CA LYS A 128 -9.98 27.69 -10.13
C LYS A 128 -8.69 26.88 -10.28
N ALA A 129 -8.73 25.57 -10.04
CA ALA A 129 -7.59 24.68 -10.22
C ALA A 129 -7.08 24.73 -11.68
N ALA A 130 -7.99 24.68 -12.66
CA ALA A 130 -7.65 24.79 -14.07
C ALA A 130 -6.99 26.12 -14.42
N SER A 131 -7.45 27.24 -13.84
CA SER A 131 -6.83 28.56 -14.02
C SER A 131 -5.40 28.63 -13.48
N LEU A 132 -5.04 27.75 -12.53
CA LEU A 132 -3.71 27.59 -11.97
C LEU A 132 -2.89 26.51 -12.68
N GLY A 133 -3.44 25.87 -13.73
CA GLY A 133 -2.78 24.76 -14.42
C GLY A 133 -2.67 23.49 -13.57
N GLN A 134 -3.54 23.31 -12.57
CA GLN A 134 -3.51 22.19 -11.62
C GLN A 134 -4.71 21.26 -11.81
N CYS A 135 -4.52 19.98 -11.47
CA CYS A 135 -5.65 19.07 -11.27
C CYS A 135 -6.45 19.49 -10.02
N ALA A 136 -7.77 19.30 -10.02
CA ALA A 136 -8.63 19.77 -8.93
C ALA A 136 -8.33 19.11 -7.58
N ASP A 137 -7.93 17.84 -7.57
CA ASP A 137 -7.52 17.13 -6.36
C ASP A 137 -6.14 17.55 -5.84
N VAL A 138 -5.21 17.94 -6.73
CA VAL A 138 -3.94 18.57 -6.36
C VAL A 138 -4.21 19.89 -5.67
N PHE A 139 -5.08 20.73 -6.25
CA PHE A 139 -5.48 22.00 -5.66
C PHE A 139 -6.09 21.80 -4.25
N TYR A 140 -7.02 20.84 -4.11
CA TYR A 140 -7.60 20.49 -2.82
C TYR A 140 -6.53 20.03 -1.81
N ALA A 141 -5.59 19.18 -2.22
CA ALA A 141 -4.52 18.67 -1.36
C ALA A 141 -3.59 19.77 -0.85
N PHE A 142 -3.22 20.74 -1.70
CA PHE A 142 -2.42 21.89 -1.27
C PHE A 142 -3.19 22.78 -0.29
N GLN A 143 -4.45 23.09 -0.58
CA GLN A 143 -5.29 23.88 0.32
C GLN A 143 -5.46 23.21 1.69
N LEU A 144 -5.64 21.89 1.72
CA LEU A 144 -5.68 21.12 2.97
C LEU A 144 -4.36 21.23 3.74
N LEU A 145 -3.23 21.03 3.04
CA LEU A 145 -1.90 21.08 3.64
C LEU A 145 -1.60 22.45 4.24
N GLU A 146 -1.83 23.52 3.48
CA GLU A 146 -1.53 24.90 3.89
C GLU A 146 -2.39 25.36 5.08
N SER A 147 -3.64 24.90 5.16
CA SER A 147 -4.57 25.30 6.22
C SER A 147 -4.48 24.46 7.49
N THR A 148 -4.13 23.17 7.38
CA THR A 148 -4.21 22.22 8.51
C THR A 148 -2.90 21.54 8.86
N GLY A 149 -1.90 21.57 7.96
CA GLY A 149 -0.70 20.75 8.03
C GLY A 149 -0.90 19.28 7.65
N ILE A 150 -2.12 18.87 7.25
CA ILE A 150 -2.41 17.50 6.83
C ILE A 150 -1.93 17.28 5.40
N CYS A 151 -0.96 16.38 5.23
CA CYS A 151 -0.42 16.01 3.92
C CYS A 151 -1.11 14.73 3.40
N ILE A 152 -1.84 14.86 2.29
CA ILE A 152 -2.46 13.75 1.55
C ILE A 152 -1.82 13.61 0.17
N VAL A 153 -1.99 12.45 -0.47
CA VAL A 153 -1.55 12.29 -1.87
C VAL A 153 -2.76 12.40 -2.80
N PRO A 154 -2.77 13.33 -3.77
CA PRO A 154 -3.90 13.51 -4.68
C PRO A 154 -4.08 12.30 -5.61
N GLY A 155 -5.33 12.01 -5.98
CA GLY A 155 -5.74 10.87 -6.79
C GLY A 155 -5.15 10.87 -8.19
N SER A 156 -4.93 12.05 -8.77
CA SER A 156 -4.32 12.26 -10.07
C SER A 156 -2.92 11.64 -10.20
N GLY A 157 -2.19 11.49 -9.09
CA GLY A 157 -0.89 10.78 -9.08
C GLY A 157 -1.00 9.25 -9.24
N PHE A 158 -2.18 8.67 -9.08
CA PHE A 158 -2.43 7.22 -9.18
C PHE A 158 -3.13 6.81 -10.48
N GLY A 159 -3.61 7.78 -11.26
CA GLY A 159 -4.61 7.53 -12.29
C GLY A 159 -5.99 7.32 -11.67
N GLN A 160 -7.02 7.94 -12.26
CA GLN A 160 -8.40 7.85 -11.82
C GLN A 160 -9.34 8.05 -13.01
N GLN A 161 -10.61 7.65 -12.85
CA GLN A 161 -11.59 7.85 -13.92
C GLN A 161 -11.76 9.34 -14.23
N PRO A 162 -11.84 9.75 -15.51
CA PRO A 162 -12.09 11.14 -15.88
C PRO A 162 -13.34 11.69 -15.19
N GLY A 163 -13.25 12.91 -14.65
CA GLY A 163 -14.34 13.54 -13.90
C GLY A 163 -14.52 13.06 -12.46
N THR A 164 -13.64 12.18 -11.97
CA THR A 164 -13.58 11.79 -10.56
C THR A 164 -12.31 12.31 -9.91
N TYR A 165 -12.40 12.58 -8.61
CA TYR A 165 -11.32 13.12 -7.81
C TYR A 165 -11.19 12.30 -6.54
N HIS A 166 -9.97 12.00 -6.14
CA HIS A 166 -9.70 11.18 -4.96
C HIS A 166 -8.48 11.71 -4.22
N PHE A 167 -8.23 11.15 -3.04
CA PHE A 167 -6.94 11.27 -2.38
C PHE A 167 -6.62 9.97 -1.65
N ARG A 168 -5.33 9.70 -1.44
CA ARG A 168 -4.87 8.63 -0.57
C ARG A 168 -4.49 9.19 0.78
N THR A 169 -5.00 8.57 1.84
CA THR A 169 -4.60 8.84 3.23
C THR A 169 -4.16 7.56 3.94
N THR A 170 -3.38 7.69 5.01
CA THR A 170 -2.95 6.58 5.85
C THR A 170 -3.87 6.43 7.06
N ILE A 171 -4.00 5.20 7.53
CA ILE A 171 -4.72 4.84 8.76
C ILE A 171 -3.74 4.44 9.88
N LEU A 172 -2.48 4.84 9.72
CA LEU A 172 -1.38 4.54 10.64
C LEU A 172 -1.35 5.38 11.92
N PRO A 173 -1.89 6.63 11.97
CA PRO A 173 -1.92 7.36 13.22
C PRO A 173 -2.67 6.60 14.32
N GLN A 174 -2.25 6.79 15.57
CA GLN A 174 -2.97 6.26 16.74
C GLN A 174 -4.42 6.77 16.75
N PRO A 175 -5.41 6.00 17.25
CA PRO A 175 -6.83 6.36 17.15
C PRO A 175 -7.18 7.77 17.62
N GLU A 176 -6.56 8.24 18.70
CA GLU A 176 -6.76 9.57 19.27
C GLU A 176 -6.26 10.66 18.32
N LEU A 177 -5.07 10.47 17.74
CA LEU A 177 -4.49 11.38 16.75
C LEU A 177 -5.25 11.34 15.42
N LEU A 178 -5.74 10.15 15.04
CA LEU A 178 -6.58 9.96 13.87
C LEU A 178 -7.88 10.76 14.02
N LYS A 179 -8.51 10.72 15.20
CA LYS A 179 -9.71 11.52 15.48
C LYS A 179 -9.44 13.01 15.34
N VAL A 180 -8.36 13.52 15.94
CA VAL A 180 -7.96 14.93 15.81
C VAL A 180 -7.71 15.32 14.34
N MET A 181 -7.06 14.44 13.57
CA MET A 181 -6.82 14.66 12.14
C MET A 181 -8.13 14.70 11.35
N LEU A 182 -9.07 13.79 11.62
CA LEU A 182 -10.38 13.74 10.97
C LEU A 182 -11.24 14.96 11.31
N ASP A 183 -11.18 15.44 12.55
CA ASP A 183 -11.89 16.66 12.98
C ASP A 183 -11.37 17.88 12.20
N LYS A 184 -10.05 18.08 12.15
CA LYS A 184 -9.40 19.15 11.37
C LYS A 184 -9.73 19.05 9.88
N PHE A 185 -9.69 17.84 9.33
CA PHE A 185 -10.05 17.59 7.93
C PHE A 185 -11.51 17.97 7.67
N GLY A 186 -12.43 17.57 8.56
CA GLY A 186 -13.86 17.86 8.44
C GLY A 186 -14.16 19.36 8.49
N GLU A 187 -13.48 20.11 9.36
CA GLU A 187 -13.59 21.58 9.42
C GLU A 187 -13.06 22.25 8.15
N PHE A 188 -11.90 21.83 7.67
CA PHE A 188 -11.35 22.32 6.41
C PHE A 188 -12.30 22.03 5.24
N HIS A 189 -12.76 20.79 5.11
CA HIS A 189 -13.60 20.37 3.99
C HIS A 189 -14.89 21.20 3.91
N LYS A 190 -15.53 21.46 5.05
CA LYS A 190 -16.72 22.34 5.12
C LYS A 190 -16.42 23.76 4.61
N LYS A 191 -15.34 24.37 5.09
CA LYS A 191 -14.92 25.72 4.67
C LYS A 191 -14.59 25.76 3.17
N PHE A 192 -13.88 24.75 2.67
CA PHE A 192 -13.55 24.63 1.26
C PHE A 192 -14.82 24.56 0.40
N LEU A 193 -15.79 23.73 0.78
CA LEU A 193 -17.06 23.65 0.07
C LEU A 193 -17.86 24.96 0.13
N GLU A 194 -17.83 25.70 1.24
CA GLU A 194 -18.48 27.00 1.35
C GLU A 194 -17.85 28.08 0.45
N GLU A 195 -16.52 28.11 0.36
CA GLU A 195 -15.79 29.06 -0.48
C GLU A 195 -16.02 28.80 -1.98
N TYR A 196 -16.05 27.53 -2.37
CA TYR A 196 -16.16 27.08 -3.75
C TYR A 196 -17.54 26.57 -4.15
N LYS A 197 -18.56 26.79 -3.31
CA LYS A 197 -19.97 26.49 -3.61
C LYS A 197 -20.41 27.08 -4.95
#